data_AF-A0A5Y2KU35-F1
#
_entry.id   AF-A0A5Y2KU35-F1
#
_cell.length_a   1.000
_cell.length_b   1.000
_cell.length_c   1.000
_cell.angle_alpha   90.00
_cell.angle_beta   90.00
_cell.angle_gamma   90.00
#
_symmetry.space_group_name_H-M   'P 1'
#
loop_
_entity.id
_entity.type
_entity.pdbx_description
1 polymer ?
#
loop_
_entity_poly.entity_id
_entity_poly.type
_entity_poly.pdbx_seq_one_letter_code
_entity_poly.pdbx_strand_id
1 'polypeptide(L)'
;VAVIRGSTVRRYGYVYDAPGRRVEKHELDAEGKPYNRTTFLWDGMRLAQECRLGRSSSLYIYSDQGSHEPLARVDRAAPGEADEVLYYHTDVNGAPEEMTDGGGNIVWEAGYQVWGNLTHEKETRPVQQNLRFQGQYLDRETGLHYNLYRFYDPDIG
;
A
#
# COMPACT_ATOMS: atom_id res chain seq x y z
N VAL A 1 10.53 -13.02 -4.39
CA VAL A 1 11.66 -12.08 -4.23
C VAL A 1 12.41 -12.38 -2.95
N ALA A 2 13.75 -12.38 -2.97
CA ALA A 2 14.56 -12.56 -1.77
C ALA A 2 15.15 -11.20 -1.36
N VAL A 3 15.02 -10.84 -0.09
CA VAL A 3 15.57 -9.62 0.49
C VAL A 3 16.64 -10.00 1.49
N ILE A 4 17.84 -9.46 1.33
CA ILE A 4 19.00 -9.72 2.17
C ILE A 4 19.26 -8.48 3.02
N ARG A 5 19.22 -8.63 4.35
CA ARG A 5 19.60 -7.57 5.30
C ARG A 5 20.63 -8.13 6.27
N GLY A 6 21.89 -7.74 6.07
CA GLY A 6 23.02 -8.35 6.79
C GLY A 6 23.11 -9.85 6.48
N SER A 7 23.07 -10.69 7.52
CA SER A 7 23.09 -12.16 7.39
C SER A 7 21.69 -12.79 7.24
N THR A 8 20.61 -12.00 7.35
CA THR A 8 19.24 -12.53 7.28
C THR A 8 18.72 -12.49 5.85
N VAL A 9 18.22 -13.64 5.38
CA VAL A 9 17.50 -13.77 4.11
C VAL A 9 16.02 -13.92 4.41
N ARG A 10 15.19 -13.02 3.90
CA ARG A 10 13.73 -13.18 3.87
C ARG A 10 13.26 -13.41 2.45
N ARG A 11 12.28 -14.29 2.27
CA ARG A 11 11.70 -14.60 0.96
C ARG A 11 10.23 -14.25 0.95
N TYR A 12 9.81 -13.65 -0.16
CA TYR A 12 8.45 -13.18 -0.40
C TYR A 12 7.90 -13.82 -1.66
N GLY A 13 6.65 -14.26 -1.60
CA GLY A 13 5.89 -14.77 -2.74
C GLY A 13 4.72 -13.86 -3.08
N TYR A 14 4.34 -13.88 -4.36
CA TYR A 14 3.26 -13.08 -4.91
C TYR A 14 2.38 -13.98 -5.78
N VAL A 15 1.07 -13.84 -5.66
CA VAL A 15 0.07 -14.59 -6.44
C VAL A 15 -0.71 -13.60 -7.29
N TYR A 16 -0.96 -13.97 -8.54
CA TYR A 16 -1.60 -13.11 -9.54
C TYR A 16 -2.80 -13.82 -10.15
N ASP A 17 -3.81 -13.04 -10.53
CA ASP A 17 -4.93 -13.53 -11.35
C ASP A 17 -4.60 -13.54 -12.85
N ALA A 18 -5.52 -14.03 -13.68
CA ALA A 18 -5.31 -14.15 -15.12
C ALA A 18 -5.03 -12.80 -15.84
N PRO A 19 -5.69 -11.69 -15.47
CA PRO A 19 -5.31 -10.35 -15.96
C PRO A 19 -3.93 -9.84 -15.49
N GLY A 20 -3.24 -10.54 -14.60
CA GLY A 20 -1.91 -10.16 -14.08
C GLY A 20 -1.94 -9.24 -12.86
N ARG A 21 -3.10 -9.09 -12.19
CA ARG A 21 -3.23 -8.29 -10.97
C ARG A 21 -2.80 -9.13 -9.77
N ARG A 22 -2.01 -8.55 -8.87
CA ARG A 22 -1.59 -9.24 -7.65
C ARG A 22 -2.77 -9.42 -6.71
N VAL A 23 -3.13 -10.66 -6.40
CA VAL A 23 -4.21 -11.02 -5.47
C VAL A 23 -3.71 -11.41 -4.08
N GLU A 24 -2.43 -11.75 -3.94
CA GLU A 24 -1.81 -12.06 -2.65
C GLU A 24 -0.32 -11.68 -2.63
N LYS A 25 0.16 -11.24 -1.46
CA LYS A 25 1.58 -11.28 -1.07
C LYS A 25 1.77 -11.99 0.26
N HIS A 26 2.89 -12.68 0.43
CA HIS A 26 3.19 -13.43 1.66
C HIS A 26 4.70 -13.55 1.91
N GLU A 27 5.08 -13.76 3.17
CA GLU A 27 6.42 -14.20 3.58
C GLU A 27 6.51 -15.73 3.51
N LEU A 28 7.71 -16.28 3.26
CA LEU A 28 7.99 -17.71 3.30
C LEU A 28 8.85 -18.04 4.51
N ASP A 29 8.45 -19.03 5.29
CA ASP A 29 9.24 -19.53 6.43
C ASP A 29 10.45 -20.36 5.96
N ALA A 30 11.21 -20.92 6.92
CA ALA A 30 12.43 -21.69 6.60
C ALA A 30 12.13 -22.94 5.75
N GLU A 31 10.94 -23.51 5.90
CA GLU A 31 10.43 -24.65 5.16
C GLU A 31 9.77 -24.24 3.82
N GLY A 32 9.70 -22.94 3.52
CA GLY A 32 9.12 -22.40 2.30
C GLY A 32 7.58 -22.33 2.32
N LYS A 33 6.96 -22.43 3.49
CA LYS A 33 5.51 -22.31 3.65
C LYS A 33 5.10 -20.83 3.82
N PRO A 34 4.00 -20.40 3.17
CA PRO A 34 3.55 -19.01 3.21
C PRO A 34 2.89 -18.62 4.54
N TYR A 35 3.35 -17.52 5.13
CA TYR A 35 2.80 -16.86 6.33
C TYR A 35 2.73 -15.33 6.14
N ASN A 36 2.19 -14.59 7.12
CA ASN A 36 2.05 -13.12 7.07
C ASN A 36 1.39 -12.60 5.77
N ARG A 37 0.27 -13.23 5.37
CA ARG A 37 -0.37 -12.95 4.08
C ARG A 37 -1.14 -11.64 4.07
N THR A 38 -1.08 -10.96 2.93
CA THR A 38 -1.95 -9.83 2.57
C THR A 38 -2.63 -10.17 1.24
N THR A 39 -3.96 -10.08 1.20
CA THR A 39 -4.75 -10.28 -0.01
C THR A 39 -5.24 -8.95 -0.57
N PHE A 40 -5.48 -8.92 -1.87
CA PHE A 40 -5.89 -7.71 -2.59
C PHE A 40 -7.16 -7.97 -3.40
N LEU A 41 -8.09 -7.03 -3.36
CA LEU A 41 -9.28 -7.00 -4.23
C LEU A 41 -9.17 -5.83 -5.20
N TRP A 42 -9.72 -6.00 -6.40
CA TRP A 42 -9.54 -5.07 -7.51
C TRP A 42 -10.88 -4.65 -8.12
N ASP A 43 -11.01 -3.36 -8.43
CA ASP A 43 -12.04 -2.78 -9.30
C ASP A 43 -11.41 -2.48 -10.66
N GLY A 44 -11.67 -3.33 -11.66
CA GLY A 44 -10.94 -3.30 -12.92
C GLY A 44 -9.42 -3.43 -12.68
N MET A 45 -8.65 -2.40 -13.03
CA MET A 45 -7.19 -2.32 -12.80
C MET A 45 -6.81 -1.46 -11.59
N ARG A 46 -7.77 -1.01 -10.79
CA ARG A 46 -7.55 -0.22 -9.57
C ARG A 46 -7.63 -1.10 -8.34
N LEU A 47 -6.70 -0.89 -7.40
CA LEU A 47 -6.70 -1.61 -6.14
C LEU A 47 -7.89 -1.15 -5.30
N ALA A 48 -8.88 -2.01 -5.11
CA ALA A 48 -10.06 -1.65 -4.33
C ALA A 48 -9.81 -1.84 -2.83
N GLN A 49 -9.14 -2.92 -2.43
CA GLN A 49 -8.95 -3.24 -1.02
C GLN A 49 -7.67 -4.04 -0.79
N GLU A 50 -7.03 -3.82 0.35
CA GLU A 50 -6.10 -4.77 0.92
C GLU A 50 -6.63 -5.34 2.26
N CYS A 51 -6.30 -6.59 2.52
CA CYS A 51 -6.64 -7.27 3.77
C CYS A 51 -5.45 -8.06 4.27
N ARG A 52 -4.94 -7.67 5.44
CA ARG A 52 -3.92 -8.42 6.16
C ARG A 52 -4.63 -9.39 7.10
N LEU A 53 -4.55 -10.68 6.77
CA LEU A 53 -5.35 -11.72 7.41
C LEU A 53 -5.22 -11.68 8.93
N GLY A 54 -6.35 -11.49 9.62
CA GLY A 54 -6.43 -11.43 11.09
C GLY A 54 -5.88 -10.14 11.72
N ARG A 55 -5.62 -9.08 10.94
CA ARG A 55 -5.06 -7.82 11.45
C ARG A 55 -5.85 -6.59 11.03
N SER A 56 -5.90 -6.30 9.73
CA SER A 56 -6.46 -5.04 9.22
C SER A 56 -7.04 -5.22 7.83
N SER A 57 -8.01 -4.39 7.48
CA SER A 57 -8.52 -4.27 6.12
C SER A 57 -8.72 -2.80 5.79
N SER A 58 -8.28 -2.42 4.59
CA SER A 58 -8.32 -1.04 4.10
C SER A 58 -8.92 -1.01 2.70
N LEU A 59 -10.07 -0.35 2.57
CA LEU A 59 -10.76 -0.09 1.30
C LEU A 59 -10.32 1.27 0.76
N TYR A 60 -9.95 1.34 -0.51
CA TYR A 60 -9.50 2.55 -1.18
C TYR A 60 -10.62 3.15 -2.05
N ILE A 61 -10.80 4.46 -1.97
CA ILE A 61 -11.75 5.24 -2.76
C ILE A 61 -10.96 6.25 -3.59
N TYR A 62 -11.30 6.41 -4.86
CA TYR A 62 -10.59 7.24 -5.84
C TYR A 62 -11.43 8.44 -6.28
N SER A 63 -10.77 9.51 -6.75
CA SER A 63 -11.40 10.82 -7.02
C SER A 63 -12.45 10.79 -8.15
N ASP A 64 -12.19 10.07 -9.23
CA ASP A 64 -13.08 10.00 -10.39
C ASP A 64 -13.15 8.60 -11.06
N GLN A 65 -13.91 8.52 -12.15
CA GLN A 65 -13.97 7.33 -12.99
C GLN A 65 -12.71 7.22 -13.85
N GLY A 66 -11.89 6.20 -13.55
CA GLY A 66 -10.68 5.89 -14.30
C GLY A 66 -9.40 6.48 -13.70
N SER A 67 -9.50 7.47 -12.80
CA SER A 67 -8.35 7.94 -12.03
C SER A 67 -7.89 6.89 -11.00
N HIS A 68 -6.58 6.92 -10.77
CA HIS A 68 -5.90 6.19 -9.70
C HIS A 68 -5.45 7.12 -8.56
N GLU A 69 -5.83 8.40 -8.60
CA GLU A 69 -5.63 9.36 -7.52
C GLU A 69 -6.56 9.00 -6.34
N PRO A 70 -6.00 8.69 -5.17
CA PRO A 70 -6.80 8.30 -4.02
C PRO A 70 -7.48 9.52 -3.39
N LEU A 71 -8.75 9.34 -3.02
CA LEU A 71 -9.57 10.35 -2.34
C LEU A 71 -9.72 10.03 -0.85
N ALA A 72 -10.04 8.77 -0.53
CA ALA A 72 -10.22 8.34 0.84
C ALA A 72 -9.81 6.87 1.04
N ARG A 73 -9.58 6.50 2.30
CA ARG A 73 -9.40 5.11 2.73
C ARG A 73 -10.35 4.83 3.88
N VAL A 74 -11.02 3.68 3.84
CA VAL A 74 -11.85 3.20 4.94
C VAL A 74 -11.14 2.01 5.58
N ASP A 75 -10.70 2.20 6.81
CA ASP A 75 -10.06 1.17 7.62
C ASP A 75 -11.10 0.49 8.50
N ARG A 76 -11.22 -0.84 8.35
CA ARG A 76 -12.19 -1.63 9.11
C ARG A 76 -11.81 -1.70 10.57
N ALA A 77 -12.74 -1.32 11.44
CA ALA A 77 -12.56 -1.38 12.88
C ALA A 77 -12.81 -2.78 13.45
N ALA A 78 -12.54 -2.94 14.75
CA ALA A 78 -12.88 -4.17 15.46
C ALA A 78 -14.41 -4.38 15.51
N PRO A 79 -14.90 -5.63 15.68
CA PRO A 79 -16.33 -5.89 15.79
C PRO A 79 -16.97 -5.06 16.91
N GLY A 80 -17.97 -4.25 16.55
CA GLY A 80 -18.68 -3.37 17.50
C GLY A 80 -18.19 -1.91 17.52
N GLU A 81 -17.13 -1.59 16.77
CA GLU A 81 -16.65 -0.22 16.54
C GLU A 81 -17.03 0.27 15.14
N ALA A 82 -17.03 1.58 14.96
CA ALA A 82 -17.27 2.20 13.65
C ALA A 82 -15.98 2.19 12.82
N ASP A 83 -16.10 1.87 11.53
CA ASP A 83 -14.99 1.98 10.58
C ASP A 83 -14.46 3.42 10.54
N GLU A 84 -13.16 3.56 10.34
CA GLU A 84 -12.49 4.85 10.26
C GLU A 84 -12.32 5.30 8.81
N VAL A 85 -12.69 6.54 8.53
CA VAL A 85 -12.45 7.17 7.22
C VAL A 85 -11.27 8.13 7.32
N LEU A 86 -10.31 7.93 6.42
CA LEU A 86 -9.14 8.77 6.24
C LEU A 86 -9.21 9.44 4.88
N TYR A 87 -8.79 10.69 4.80
CA TYR A 87 -8.84 11.50 3.58
C TYR A 87 -7.43 11.75 3.07
N TYR A 88 -7.21 11.54 1.78
CA TYR A 88 -5.93 11.79 1.14
C TYR A 88 -5.81 13.24 0.67
N HIS A 89 -4.62 13.79 0.81
CA HIS A 89 -4.22 15.05 0.18
C HIS A 89 -3.02 14.73 -0.72
N THR A 90 -3.16 15.03 -2.01
CA THR A 90 -2.25 14.58 -3.07
C THR A 90 -1.53 15.75 -3.72
N ASP A 91 -0.29 15.50 -4.16
CA ASP A 91 0.41 16.38 -5.10
C ASP A 91 -0.26 16.31 -6.50
N VAL A 92 0.08 17.22 -7.41
CA VAL A 92 -0.46 17.32 -8.78
C VAL A 92 -0.26 16.06 -9.62
N ASN A 93 0.71 15.20 -9.26
CA ASN A 93 0.96 13.91 -9.91
C ASN A 93 0.12 12.77 -9.29
N GLY A 94 -0.68 13.05 -8.26
CA GLY A 94 -1.52 12.11 -7.53
C GLY A 94 -0.79 11.30 -6.44
N ALA A 95 0.45 11.61 -6.11
CA ALA A 95 1.15 11.02 -4.97
C ALA A 95 0.54 11.54 -3.65
N PRO A 96 0.17 10.65 -2.70
CA PRO A 96 -0.30 11.09 -1.39
C PRO A 96 0.78 11.81 -0.59
N GLU A 97 0.58 13.07 -0.22
CA GLU A 97 1.49 13.81 0.67
C GLU A 97 1.01 13.80 2.12
N GLU A 98 -0.30 13.80 2.35
CA GLU A 98 -0.88 13.74 3.69
C GLU A 98 -2.12 12.85 3.75
N MET A 99 -2.43 12.35 4.95
CA MET A 99 -3.73 11.80 5.29
C MET A 99 -4.27 12.44 6.56
N THR A 100 -5.56 12.79 6.56
CA THR A 100 -6.26 13.31 7.74
C THR A 100 -7.39 12.39 8.20
N ASP A 101 -7.69 12.42 9.50
CA ASP A 101 -8.90 11.80 10.05
C ASP A 101 -10.17 12.64 9.79
N GLY A 102 -11.32 12.17 10.26
CA GLY A 102 -12.60 12.89 10.16
C GLY A 102 -12.68 14.21 10.94
N GLY A 103 -11.74 14.47 11.84
CA GLY A 103 -11.58 15.75 12.53
C GLY A 103 -10.63 16.71 11.82
N GLY A 104 -10.00 16.29 10.72
CA GLY A 104 -9.00 17.07 9.99
C GLY A 104 -7.59 17.02 10.60
N ASN A 105 -7.33 16.14 11.57
CA ASN A 105 -5.99 15.99 12.14
C ASN A 105 -5.12 15.17 11.18
N ILE A 106 -3.88 15.60 10.95
CA ILE A 106 -2.91 14.83 10.16
C ILE A 106 -2.53 13.55 10.92
N VAL A 107 -2.73 12.41 10.27
CA VAL A 107 -2.40 11.08 10.81
C VAL A 107 -1.16 10.47 10.15
N TRP A 108 -0.90 10.86 8.90
CA TRP A 108 0.26 10.46 8.11
C TRP A 108 0.68 11.61 7.20
N GLU A 109 1.97 11.81 7.02
CA GLU A 109 2.53 12.74 6.03
C GLU A 109 3.82 12.18 5.41
N ALA A 110 4.10 12.57 4.18
CA ALA A 110 5.32 12.24 3.46
C ALA A 110 5.71 13.34 2.48
N GLY A 111 7.02 13.46 2.22
CA GLY A 111 7.54 14.28 1.13
C GLY A 111 8.35 13.44 0.15
N TYR A 112 8.28 13.77 -1.13
CA TYR A 112 8.90 12.97 -2.20
C TYR A 112 10.03 13.71 -2.92
N GLN A 113 11.03 12.95 -3.36
CA GLN A 113 11.92 13.36 -4.44
C GLN A 113 11.25 13.14 -5.80
N VAL A 114 11.83 13.71 -6.85
CA VAL A 114 11.30 13.66 -8.23
C VAL A 114 10.96 12.24 -8.70
N TRP A 115 11.75 11.24 -8.32
CA TRP A 115 11.57 9.84 -8.72
C TRP A 115 10.81 9.00 -7.68
N GLY A 116 10.15 9.63 -6.70
CA GLY A 116 9.27 8.96 -5.75
C GLY A 116 9.96 8.41 -4.50
N ASN A 117 11.26 8.66 -4.30
CA ASN A 117 11.92 8.39 -3.03
C ASN A 117 11.35 9.28 -1.94
N LEU A 118 11.16 8.73 -0.74
CA LEU A 118 10.73 9.50 0.41
C LEU A 118 11.89 10.36 0.93
N THR A 119 11.66 11.66 1.07
CA THR A 119 12.52 12.57 1.85
C THR A 119 12.21 12.45 3.34
N HIS A 120 10.95 12.18 3.67
CA HIS A 120 10.48 11.86 5.01
C HIS A 120 9.14 11.11 4.91
N GLU A 121 8.81 10.38 5.96
CA GLU A 121 7.50 9.76 6.20
C GLU A 121 7.27 9.83 7.72
N LYS A 122 6.14 10.40 8.15
CA LYS A 122 5.77 10.51 9.56
C LYS A 122 4.36 10.01 9.79
N GLU A 123 4.18 9.34 10.91
CA GLU A 123 2.91 8.81 11.39
C GLU A 123 2.67 9.38 12.80
N THR A 124 1.53 10.04 13.05
CA THR A 124 1.19 10.52 14.41
C THR A 124 0.55 9.42 15.26
N ARG A 125 0.09 8.35 14.61
CA ARG A 125 -0.42 7.10 15.18
C ARG A 125 -0.19 5.96 14.18
N PRO A 126 -0.31 4.68 14.57
CA PRO A 126 -0.09 3.56 13.66
C PRO A 126 -1.04 3.60 12.46
N VAL A 127 -0.53 4.00 11.29
CA VAL A 127 -1.31 4.10 10.06
C VAL A 127 -0.41 3.87 8.85
N GLN A 128 -0.37 2.63 8.37
CA GLN A 128 0.48 2.31 7.23
C GLN A 128 -0.19 2.76 5.94
N GLN A 129 0.39 3.74 5.27
CA GLN A 129 0.01 4.16 3.93
C GLN A 129 0.96 3.51 2.92
N ASN A 130 0.43 2.79 1.92
CA ASN A 130 1.27 2.12 0.91
C ASN A 130 1.08 2.64 -0.53
N LEU A 131 0.11 3.49 -0.86
CA LEU A 131 0.02 4.02 -2.23
C LEU A 131 1.16 5.01 -2.51
N ARG A 132 1.67 5.00 -3.75
CA ARG A 132 2.74 5.91 -4.20
C ARG A 132 2.19 6.75 -5.35
N PHE A 133 2.96 6.98 -6.42
CA PHE A 133 2.39 7.58 -7.63
C PHE A 133 1.15 6.80 -8.09
N GLN A 134 0.30 7.44 -8.89
CA GLN A 134 -0.96 6.87 -9.36
C GLN A 134 -0.83 5.40 -9.84
N GLY A 135 -1.58 4.51 -9.20
CA GLY A 135 -1.60 3.07 -9.48
C GLY A 135 -0.48 2.25 -8.84
N GLN A 136 0.45 2.89 -8.12
CA GLN A 136 1.56 2.21 -7.47
C GLN A 136 1.25 1.84 -6.01
N TYR A 137 1.75 0.68 -5.59
CA TYR A 137 1.68 0.18 -4.23
C TYR A 137 3.08 -0.17 -3.71
N LEU A 138 3.51 0.44 -2.60
CA LEU A 138 4.78 0.15 -1.95
C LEU A 138 4.74 -1.20 -1.23
N ASP A 139 5.62 -2.10 -1.66
CA ASP A 139 5.98 -3.28 -0.89
C ASP A 139 7.09 -2.92 0.09
N ARG A 140 6.69 -2.48 1.30
CA ARG A 140 7.60 -2.07 2.37
C ARG A 140 8.71 -3.09 2.70
N GLU A 141 8.45 -4.37 2.46
CA GLU A 141 9.44 -5.43 2.63
C GLU A 141 10.65 -5.31 1.68
N THR A 142 10.42 -4.81 0.46
CA THR A 142 11.39 -4.76 -0.64
C THR A 142 11.82 -3.34 -0.99
N GLY A 143 10.99 -2.33 -0.66
CA GLY A 143 11.16 -0.96 -1.13
C GLY A 143 10.59 -0.71 -2.52
N LEU A 144 10.25 -1.76 -3.27
CA LEU A 144 9.74 -1.65 -4.63
C LEU A 144 8.28 -1.21 -4.65
N HIS A 145 7.93 -0.45 -5.68
CA HIS A 145 6.57 -0.03 -5.97
C HIS A 145 5.97 -0.97 -7.00
N TYR A 146 5.03 -1.82 -6.59
CA TYR A 146 4.24 -2.63 -7.50
C TYR A 146 3.34 -1.74 -8.36
N ASN A 147 3.44 -1.86 -9.68
CA ASN A 147 2.66 -1.12 -10.66
C ASN A 147 2.13 -2.08 -11.73
N LEU A 148 1.17 -2.92 -11.32
CA LEU A 148 0.53 -3.95 -12.14
C LEU A 148 1.52 -4.91 -12.82
N TYR A 149 1.95 -4.59 -14.03
CA TYR A 149 2.80 -5.45 -14.86
C TYR A 149 4.30 -5.27 -14.59
N ARG A 150 4.67 -4.28 -13.78
CA ARG A 150 6.06 -3.96 -13.44
C ARG A 150 6.25 -3.65 -11.97
N PHE A 151 7.50 -3.75 -11.53
CA PHE A 151 7.97 -3.18 -10.28
C PHE A 151 8.82 -1.97 -10.61
N TYR A 152 8.60 -0.88 -9.90
CA TYR A 152 9.36 0.36 -10.00
C TYR A 152 10.25 0.50 -8.78
N ASP A 153 11.51 0.85 -9.01
CA ASP A 153 12.49 1.09 -7.95
C ASP A 153 12.78 2.59 -7.91
N PRO A 154 12.31 3.32 -6.89
CA PRO A 154 12.49 4.76 -6.84
C PRO A 154 13.97 5.16 -6.68
N ASP A 155 14.85 4.28 -6.21
CA ASP A 155 16.28 4.59 -6.03
C ASP A 155 17.02 4.75 -7.38
N ILE A 156 16.51 4.12 -8.45
CA ILE A 156 17.16 4.13 -9.77
C ILE A 156 16.26 4.65 -10.91
N GLY A 157 14.97 4.87 -10.66
CA GLY A 157 14.01 5.34 -11.67
C GLY A 157 13.59 4.26 -12.67
#